data_AF-X1P544-F1
#
_entry.id   AF-X1P544-F1
#
_cell.length_a   1.000
_cell.length_b   1.000
_cell.length_c   1.000
_cell.angle_alpha   90.00
_cell.angle_beta   90.00
_cell.angle_gamma   90.00
#
_symmetry.space_group_name_H-M   'P 1'
#
loop_
_entity.id
_entity.type
_entity.pdbx_description
1 polymer ?
#
loop_
_entity_poly.entity_id
_entity_poly.type
_entity_poly.pdbx_seq_one_letter_code
_entity_poly.pdbx_strand_id
1 'polypeptide(L)'
;TKNPGFSNTLYYRVIAVNGSNKSSEWSNVVDLIVLTKKTKLSGPEERVNSGQSYSLSWTDTLDSLYVLEEADKGDFSEAVKYYSSSLSKSFSYVVEKEITKYYRVKQISENYEGEWSDTITVTIVNLFLVFISSGSFEMGSEDGYNYEKTVHTVTLSGFEMSRTEITQQLYKTVMGSNPSLFTWDIDLPVESVSWYDAVRFCNNLSKVKGYDLCYNETTWECDFSKNGFRLPTEAEWEYACRAGTTTKYASGDNYNDLLKIGW
;
A
#
# COMPACT_ATOMS: atom_id res chain seq x y z
N THR A 1 31.85 1.36 36.07
CA THR A 1 31.30 2.32 35.09
C THR A 1 31.23 1.65 33.72
N LYS A 2 30.08 1.06 33.40
CA LYS A 2 29.61 0.79 32.03
C LYS A 2 28.08 0.85 32.09
N ASN A 3 27.51 1.60 31.16
CA ASN A 3 26.13 2.08 31.02
C ASN A 3 25.01 1.33 31.77
N PRO A 4 24.15 2.04 32.52
CA PRO A 4 22.86 1.52 32.95
C PRO A 4 21.86 1.66 31.79
N GLY A 5 21.33 0.56 31.23
CA GLY A 5 20.11 0.70 30.42
C GLY A 5 19.64 -0.41 29.47
N PHE A 6 20.42 -1.44 29.11
CA PHE A 6 20.05 -2.25 27.92
C PHE A 6 20.09 -3.77 28.05
N SER A 7 20.70 -4.34 29.11
CA SER A 7 20.75 -5.79 29.29
C SER A 7 21.06 -6.15 30.73
N ASN A 8 20.32 -7.11 31.31
CA ASN A 8 20.72 -7.76 32.55
C ASN A 8 21.38 -9.09 32.19
N THR A 9 22.69 -9.21 32.43
CA THR A 9 23.37 -10.52 32.35
C THR A 9 23.17 -11.24 33.68
N LEU A 10 22.44 -12.36 33.66
CA LEU A 10 22.24 -13.24 34.80
C LEU A 10 23.26 -14.37 34.72
N TYR A 11 23.97 -14.63 35.81
CA TYR A 11 24.97 -15.70 35.89
C TYR A 11 24.41 -16.85 36.72
N TYR A 12 24.37 -18.05 36.15
CA TYR A 12 23.86 -19.26 36.78
C TYR A 12 24.94 -20.32 36.91
N ARG A 13 24.84 -21.12 37.96
CA ARG A 13 25.57 -22.38 38.13
C ARG A 13 24.75 -23.31 39.01
N VAL A 14 24.87 -24.60 38.78
CA VAL A 14 24.13 -25.63 39.53
C VAL A 14 25.07 -26.42 40.43
N ILE A 15 24.55 -26.90 41.56
CA ILE A 15 25.24 -27.77 42.50
C ILE A 15 24.27 -28.85 42.95
N ALA A 16 24.70 -30.11 42.97
CA ALA A 16 23.89 -31.20 43.48
C ALA A 16 24.05 -31.28 45.00
N VAL A 17 22.95 -31.42 45.73
CA VAL A 17 22.95 -31.60 47.20
C VAL A 17 22.13 -32.83 47.56
N ASN A 18 22.65 -33.69 48.43
CA ASN A 18 21.92 -34.87 48.91
C ASN A 18 21.20 -34.60 50.24
N GLY A 19 20.32 -35.52 50.66
CA GLY A 19 19.55 -35.42 51.91
C GLY A 19 20.38 -35.46 53.21
N SER A 20 21.71 -35.50 53.10
CA SER A 20 22.66 -35.44 54.22
C SER A 20 23.51 -34.16 54.18
N ASN A 21 23.07 -33.12 53.46
CA ASN A 21 23.77 -31.84 53.27
C ASN A 21 25.18 -31.93 52.67
N LYS A 22 25.52 -33.01 51.95
CA LYS A 22 26.74 -33.07 51.13
C LYS A 22 26.45 -32.54 49.74
N SER A 23 27.39 -31.77 49.18
CA SER A 23 27.25 -31.16 47.86
C SER A 23 28.38 -31.56 46.90
N SER A 24 28.10 -31.49 45.60
CA SER A 24 29.10 -31.64 44.53
C SER A 24 29.96 -30.38 44.37
N GLU A 25 30.92 -30.40 43.43
CA GLU A 25 31.47 -29.15 42.91
C GLU A 25 30.41 -28.40 42.09
N TRP A 26 30.59 -27.08 41.97
CA TRP A 26 29.75 -26.24 41.13
C TRP A 26 29.97 -26.55 39.65
N SER A 27 28.90 -26.49 38.85
CA SER A 27 29.05 -26.48 37.39
C SER A 27 29.81 -25.24 36.92
N ASN A 28 30.24 -25.27 35.65
CA ASN A 28 30.64 -24.06 34.94
C ASN A 28 29.53 -23.01 35.01
N VAL A 29 29.95 -21.74 35.03
CA VAL A 29 29.02 -20.61 34.96
C VAL A 29 28.43 -20.53 33.56
N VAL A 30 27.11 -20.44 33.49
CA VAL A 30 26.37 -20.13 32.26
C VAL A 30 25.79 -18.72 32.43
N ASP A 31 26.04 -17.85 31.48
CA ASP A 31 25.45 -16.52 31.42
C ASP A 31 24.21 -16.52 30.52
N LEU A 32 23.17 -15.83 30.96
CA LEU A 32 21.97 -15.55 30.20
C LEU A 32 21.80 -14.04 30.10
N ILE A 33 21.81 -13.50 28.89
CA ILE A 33 21.53 -12.09 28.64
C ILE A 33 20.02 -11.92 28.55
N VAL A 34 19.42 -11.18 29.47
CA VAL A 34 18.01 -10.81 29.44
C VAL A 34 17.91 -9.37 28.94
N LEU A 35 17.46 -9.18 27.70
CA LEU A 35 17.11 -7.86 27.18
C LEU A 35 15.67 -7.53 27.59
N THR A 36 15.50 -6.40 28.25
CA THR A 36 14.20 -5.95 28.77
C THR A 36 13.43 -5.06 27.80
N LYS A 37 13.98 -4.79 26.61
CA LYS A 37 13.40 -3.89 25.62
C LYS A 37 13.16 -4.62 24.30
N LYS A 38 11.88 -4.80 23.98
CA LYS A 38 11.36 -5.30 22.70
C LYS A 38 11.94 -4.49 21.53
N THR A 39 12.40 -5.15 20.48
CA THR A 39 12.82 -4.48 19.24
C THR A 39 11.63 -3.71 18.68
N LYS A 40 11.78 -2.40 18.44
CA LYS A 40 10.72 -1.59 17.85
C LYS A 40 10.82 -1.68 16.33
N LEU A 41 9.82 -2.29 15.71
CA LEU A 41 9.63 -2.30 14.26
C LEU A 41 8.97 -0.97 13.82
N SER A 42 9.35 -0.48 12.66
CA SER A 42 8.77 0.70 12.01
C SER A 42 8.70 0.44 10.51
N GLY A 43 7.68 0.98 9.84
CA GLY A 43 7.39 0.70 8.44
C GLY A 43 6.65 1.85 7.75
N PRO A 44 6.22 1.66 6.50
CA PRO A 44 5.41 2.64 5.78
C PRO A 44 4.03 2.81 6.45
N GLU A 45 3.19 3.69 5.89
CA GLU A 45 1.76 3.67 6.19
C GLU A 45 1.15 2.30 5.86
N GLU A 46 0.00 1.96 6.46
CA GLU A 46 -0.62 0.62 6.37
C GLU A 46 -0.87 0.11 4.94
N ARG A 47 -0.87 0.98 3.91
CA ARG A 47 -1.08 0.60 2.51
C ARG A 47 0.00 1.15 1.57
N VAL A 48 0.46 0.35 0.60
CA VAL A 48 1.48 0.69 -0.43
C VAL A 48 1.02 0.26 -1.82
N ASN A 49 1.50 0.90 -2.89
CA ASN A 49 1.09 0.55 -4.24
C ASN A 49 1.82 -0.70 -4.77
N SER A 50 1.12 -1.50 -5.57
CA SER A 50 1.70 -2.59 -6.38
C SER A 50 2.87 -2.06 -7.23
N GLY A 51 4.06 -2.64 -7.07
CA GLY A 51 5.33 -2.27 -7.68
C GLY A 51 6.16 -1.23 -6.90
N GLN A 52 5.56 -0.52 -5.94
CA GLN A 52 6.28 0.45 -5.12
C GLN A 52 7.18 -0.25 -4.10
N SER A 53 8.44 0.21 -4.01
CA SER A 53 9.34 -0.25 -2.95
C SER A 53 9.00 0.42 -1.63
N TYR A 54 8.99 -0.36 -0.54
CA TYR A 54 8.90 0.14 0.83
C TYR A 54 9.92 -0.54 1.72
N SER A 55 10.27 0.10 2.84
CA SER A 55 11.26 -0.44 3.77
C SER A 55 10.69 -0.54 5.17
N LEU A 56 11.03 -1.65 5.83
CA LEU A 56 10.88 -1.81 7.26
C LEU A 56 12.23 -1.52 7.91
N SER A 57 12.20 -0.88 9.06
CA SER A 57 13.38 -0.57 9.87
C SER A 57 13.12 -0.89 11.33
N TRP A 58 14.17 -1.17 12.08
CA TRP A 58 14.05 -1.48 13.50
C TRP A 58 15.18 -0.89 14.33
N THR A 59 14.90 -0.68 15.62
CA THR A 59 15.87 -0.09 16.54
C THR A 59 16.97 -1.07 16.89
N ASP A 60 18.22 -0.60 16.79
CA ASP A 60 19.36 -1.31 17.36
C ASP A 60 19.25 -1.36 18.89
N THR A 61 19.59 -2.51 19.44
CA THR A 61 19.53 -2.77 20.86
C THR A 61 20.90 -3.18 21.40
N LEU A 62 21.77 -3.81 20.60
CA LEU A 62 23.17 -4.19 20.87
C LEU A 62 23.69 -4.85 19.57
N ASP A 63 24.84 -4.46 18.98
CA ASP A 63 25.50 -5.08 17.80
C ASP A 63 25.13 -6.57 17.56
N SER A 64 24.05 -6.86 16.84
CA SER A 64 23.43 -8.20 16.79
C SER A 64 22.79 -8.53 15.44
N LEU A 65 22.51 -9.82 15.27
CA LEU A 65 21.72 -10.34 14.16
C LEU A 65 20.23 -10.19 14.47
N TYR A 66 19.42 -9.99 13.43
CA TYR A 66 17.98 -9.90 13.51
C TYR A 66 17.34 -10.97 12.63
N VAL A 67 16.19 -11.46 13.07
CA VAL A 67 15.28 -12.23 12.23
C VAL A 67 13.98 -11.46 12.04
N LEU A 68 13.68 -11.15 10.79
CA LEU A 68 12.40 -10.60 10.36
C LEU A 68 11.55 -11.73 9.80
N GLU A 69 10.31 -11.84 10.26
CA GLU A 69 9.30 -12.69 9.66
C GLU A 69 8.37 -11.87 8.78
N GLU A 70 8.08 -12.40 7.59
CA GLU A 70 7.02 -11.99 6.68
C GLU A 70 5.99 -13.12 6.58
N ALA A 71 4.71 -12.81 6.70
CA ALA A 71 3.63 -13.77 6.53
C ALA A 71 2.45 -13.17 5.76
N ASP A 72 1.63 -14.05 5.18
CA ASP A 72 0.35 -13.70 4.56
C ASP A 72 -0.81 -13.72 5.56
N LYS A 73 -0.55 -14.14 6.81
CA LYS A 73 -1.53 -14.26 7.90
C LYS A 73 -0.95 -13.73 9.20
N GLY A 74 -1.79 -13.10 10.02
CA GLY A 74 -1.38 -12.50 11.29
C GLY A 74 -0.94 -13.48 12.39
N ASP A 75 -1.18 -14.78 12.19
CA ASP A 75 -0.68 -15.84 13.08
C ASP A 75 0.77 -16.27 12.75
N PHE A 76 1.35 -15.75 11.67
CA PHE A 76 2.68 -16.10 11.16
C PHE A 76 2.84 -17.59 10.82
N SER A 77 1.74 -18.28 10.48
CA SER A 77 1.81 -19.59 9.85
C SER A 77 2.54 -19.47 8.50
N GLU A 78 3.46 -20.41 8.24
CA GLU A 78 4.25 -20.45 6.99
C GLU A 78 5.10 -19.19 6.73
N ALA A 79 5.45 -18.44 7.78
CA ALA A 79 6.24 -17.22 7.66
C ALA A 79 7.62 -17.46 7.02
N VAL A 80 7.99 -16.57 6.10
CA VAL A 80 9.33 -16.49 5.53
C VAL A 80 10.23 -15.73 6.49
N LYS A 81 11.42 -16.29 6.78
CA LYS A 81 12.40 -15.71 7.71
C LYS A 81 13.56 -15.07 6.96
N TYR A 82 13.91 -13.85 7.34
CA TYR A 82 15.07 -13.13 6.83
C TYR A 82 16.04 -12.82 7.96
N TYR A 83 17.28 -13.28 7.83
CA TYR A 83 18.35 -13.03 8.79
C TYR A 83 19.20 -11.87 8.28
N SER A 84 19.43 -10.85 9.11
CA SER A 84 20.15 -9.64 8.72
C SER A 84 20.86 -8.99 9.90
N SER A 85 22.09 -8.51 9.68
CA SER A 85 22.80 -7.61 10.60
C SER A 85 22.49 -6.13 10.35
N SER A 86 21.75 -5.83 9.26
CA SER A 86 21.27 -4.47 8.99
C SER A 86 20.02 -4.18 9.82
N LEU A 87 19.74 -2.89 10.04
CA LEU A 87 18.57 -2.41 10.78
C LEU A 87 17.35 -2.13 9.89
N SER A 88 17.38 -2.63 8.66
CA SER A 88 16.30 -2.42 7.70
C SER A 88 16.26 -3.50 6.63
N LYS A 89 15.08 -3.67 6.02
CA LYS A 89 14.88 -4.48 4.83
C LYS A 89 13.83 -3.85 3.92
N SER A 90 14.12 -3.83 2.62
CA SER A 90 13.21 -3.32 1.59
C SER A 90 12.46 -4.45 0.90
N PHE A 91 11.23 -4.16 0.49
CA PHE A 91 10.31 -5.04 -0.22
C PHE A 91 9.68 -4.30 -1.40
N SER A 92 9.29 -5.05 -2.42
CA SER A 92 8.44 -4.57 -3.51
C SER A 92 7.65 -5.77 -4.03
N TYR A 93 6.34 -5.61 -4.17
CA TYR A 93 5.44 -6.64 -4.68
C TYR A 93 4.64 -6.09 -5.85
N VAL A 94 4.60 -6.82 -6.95
CA VAL A 94 3.64 -6.59 -8.03
C VAL A 94 2.50 -7.58 -7.83
N VAL A 95 1.31 -7.04 -7.56
CA VAL A 95 0.11 -7.82 -7.26
C VAL A 95 -1.02 -7.43 -8.20
N GLU A 96 -1.76 -8.44 -8.65
CA GLU A 96 -2.98 -8.24 -9.42
C GLU A 96 -4.17 -7.89 -8.53
N LYS A 97 -4.19 -8.45 -7.31
CA LYS A 97 -5.22 -8.20 -6.29
C LYS A 97 -4.61 -7.60 -5.04
N GLU A 98 -5.42 -6.87 -4.28
CA GLU A 98 -5.01 -6.40 -2.95
C GLU A 98 -4.59 -7.59 -2.08
N ILE A 99 -3.44 -7.47 -1.43
CA ILE A 99 -2.94 -8.43 -0.45
C ILE A 99 -2.49 -7.70 0.81
N THR A 100 -2.44 -8.40 1.94
CA THR A 100 -1.87 -7.88 3.18
C THR A 100 -0.71 -8.75 3.62
N LYS A 101 0.42 -8.11 3.93
CA LYS A 101 1.61 -8.73 4.49
C LYS A 101 1.76 -8.35 5.95
N TYR A 102 2.15 -9.32 6.77
CA TYR A 102 2.35 -9.19 8.21
C TYR A 102 3.83 -9.31 8.51
N TYR A 103 4.34 -8.40 9.35
CA TYR A 103 5.75 -8.33 9.68
C TYR A 103 5.98 -8.24 11.17
N ARG A 104 6.97 -8.99 11.67
CA ARG A 104 7.51 -8.85 13.01
C ARG A 104 9.00 -9.13 13.01
N VAL A 105 9.75 -8.50 13.89
CA VAL A 105 11.20 -8.68 13.99
C VAL A 105 11.59 -8.99 15.42
N LYS A 106 12.62 -9.83 15.60
CA LYS A 106 13.29 -9.98 16.90
C LYS A 106 14.80 -10.01 16.71
N GLN A 107 15.50 -9.62 17.75
CA GLN A 107 16.95 -9.79 17.85
C GLN A 107 17.29 -11.25 18.18
N ILE A 108 18.39 -11.73 17.62
CA ILE A 108 18.95 -13.04 17.92
C ILE A 108 20.48 -12.97 18.04
N SER A 109 21.04 -13.88 18.83
CA SER A 109 22.47 -14.18 18.88
C SER A 109 22.67 -15.67 19.16
N GLU A 110 23.91 -16.13 19.26
CA GLU A 110 24.23 -17.54 19.51
C GLU A 110 23.53 -18.11 20.77
N ASN A 111 23.37 -17.30 21.81
CA ASN A 111 22.79 -17.72 23.10
C ASN A 111 21.57 -16.89 23.53
N TYR A 112 20.97 -16.14 22.60
CA TYR A 112 19.87 -15.24 22.92
C TYR A 112 18.85 -15.19 21.79
N GLU A 113 17.57 -15.28 22.15
CA GLU A 113 16.46 -14.90 21.30
C GLU A 113 15.60 -13.88 22.01
N GLY A 114 15.37 -12.74 21.38
CA GLY A 114 14.50 -11.70 21.91
C GLY A 114 13.02 -11.97 21.68
N GLU A 115 12.21 -11.11 22.28
CA GLU A 115 10.78 -11.09 22.00
C GLU A 115 10.52 -10.51 20.60
N TRP A 116 9.52 -11.06 19.93
CA TRP A 116 8.98 -10.48 18.69
C TRP A 116 8.49 -9.07 18.93
N SER A 117 8.73 -8.15 18.00
CA SER A 117 8.15 -6.80 17.96
C SER A 117 6.62 -6.82 17.93
N ASP A 118 6.00 -5.64 18.04
CA ASP A 118 4.62 -5.49 17.58
C ASP A 118 4.56 -5.79 16.08
N THR A 119 3.41 -6.32 15.64
CA THR A 119 3.18 -6.64 14.23
C THR A 119 2.90 -5.35 13.45
N ILE A 120 3.57 -5.19 12.31
CA ILE A 120 3.19 -4.20 11.29
C ILE A 120 2.49 -4.93 10.15
N THR A 121 1.37 -4.37 9.70
CA THR A 121 0.66 -4.80 8.49
C THR A 121 0.94 -3.83 7.36
N VAL A 122 1.20 -4.37 6.17
CA VAL A 122 1.30 -3.59 4.94
C VAL A 122 0.39 -4.22 3.90
N THR A 123 -0.62 -3.47 3.48
CA THR A 123 -1.54 -3.85 2.42
C THR A 123 -1.07 -3.30 1.09
N ILE A 124 -0.82 -4.17 0.13
CA ILE A 124 -0.38 -3.79 -1.20
C ILE A 124 -1.62 -3.63 -2.08
N VAL A 125 -1.94 -2.39 -2.45
CA VAL A 125 -3.11 -2.05 -3.29
C VAL A 125 -2.73 -1.97 -4.76
N ASN A 126 -3.65 -2.37 -5.63
CA ASN A 126 -3.49 -2.26 -7.08
C ASN A 126 -4.51 -1.26 -7.64
N LEU A 127 -4.08 -0.42 -8.59
CA LEU A 127 -5.02 0.35 -9.40
C LEU A 127 -5.59 -0.59 -10.46
N PHE A 128 -6.84 -0.98 -10.30
CA PHE A 128 -7.53 -1.82 -11.27
C PHE A 128 -7.99 -0.98 -12.45
N LEU A 129 -7.36 -1.19 -13.59
CA LEU A 129 -7.81 -0.68 -14.87
C LEU A 129 -8.72 -1.70 -15.56
N VAL A 130 -9.72 -1.21 -16.28
CA VAL A 130 -10.61 -2.00 -17.12
C VAL A 130 -10.38 -1.57 -18.56
N PHE A 131 -10.11 -2.54 -19.43
CA PHE A 131 -10.03 -2.30 -20.87
C PHE A 131 -11.42 -2.08 -21.45
N ILE A 132 -11.59 -0.94 -22.12
CA ILE A 132 -12.80 -0.53 -22.81
C ILE A 132 -12.50 -0.62 -24.31
N SER A 133 -13.27 -1.47 -25.00
CA SER A 133 -13.07 -1.75 -26.43
C SER A 133 -13.39 -0.52 -27.28
N SER A 134 -12.64 -0.35 -28.37
CA SER A 134 -12.93 0.67 -29.39
C SER A 134 -14.36 0.55 -29.90
N GLY A 135 -14.98 1.67 -30.26
CA GLY A 135 -16.30 1.67 -30.84
C GLY A 135 -16.79 3.07 -31.17
N SER A 136 -18.02 3.13 -31.69
CA SER A 136 -18.73 4.37 -31.98
C SER A 136 -19.98 4.45 -31.12
N PHE A 137 -20.32 5.64 -30.65
CA PHE A 137 -21.54 5.90 -29.88
C PHE A 137 -22.07 7.30 -30.15
N GLU A 138 -23.33 7.50 -29.78
CA GLU A 138 -23.99 8.80 -29.81
C GLU A 138 -23.69 9.55 -28.52
N MET A 139 -22.88 10.62 -28.61
CA MET A 139 -22.51 11.48 -27.49
C MET A 139 -23.48 12.65 -27.37
N GLY A 140 -23.83 13.03 -26.14
CA GLY A 140 -24.72 14.15 -25.84
C GLY A 140 -26.17 13.74 -25.55
N SER A 141 -27.07 14.73 -25.47
CA SER A 141 -28.47 14.54 -25.10
C SER A 141 -29.38 15.60 -25.70
N GLU A 142 -30.41 15.17 -26.45
CA GLU A 142 -31.42 16.09 -27.00
C GLU A 142 -32.36 16.67 -25.93
N ASP A 143 -32.44 16.05 -24.75
CA ASP A 143 -33.23 16.52 -23.61
C ASP A 143 -32.36 17.21 -22.53
N GLY A 144 -31.05 17.33 -22.78
CA GLY A 144 -30.07 17.94 -21.88
C GLY A 144 -29.96 19.46 -21.98
N TYR A 145 -28.94 20.02 -21.33
CA TYR A 145 -28.61 21.44 -21.47
C TYR A 145 -28.05 21.77 -22.86
N ASN A 146 -27.97 23.06 -23.21
CA ASN A 146 -27.52 23.48 -24.55
C ASN A 146 -26.10 23.02 -24.90
N TYR A 147 -25.22 22.82 -23.91
CA TYR A 147 -23.85 22.33 -24.13
C TYR A 147 -23.77 20.80 -24.29
N GLU A 148 -24.86 20.08 -24.04
CA GLU A 148 -24.98 18.64 -24.31
C GLU A 148 -25.60 18.36 -25.70
N LYS A 149 -26.01 19.40 -26.44
CA LYS A 149 -26.65 19.31 -27.76
C LYS A 149 -25.70 19.74 -28.88
N THR A 150 -25.87 19.25 -30.11
CA THR A 150 -26.75 18.15 -30.55
C THR A 150 -26.05 16.81 -30.36
N VAL A 151 -26.84 15.74 -30.30
CA VAL A 151 -26.32 14.38 -30.31
C VAL A 151 -25.51 14.15 -31.59
N HIS A 152 -24.32 13.59 -31.44
CA HIS A 152 -23.43 13.29 -32.57
C HIS A 152 -22.62 12.03 -32.34
N THR A 153 -22.30 11.32 -33.43
CA THR A 153 -21.49 10.12 -33.38
C THR A 153 -20.02 10.43 -33.09
N VAL A 154 -19.46 9.80 -32.07
CA VAL A 154 -18.03 9.83 -31.75
C VAL A 154 -17.46 8.43 -31.87
N THR A 155 -16.26 8.31 -32.46
CA THR A 155 -15.53 7.03 -32.58
C THR A 155 -14.26 7.08 -31.77
N LEU A 156 -14.07 6.10 -30.89
CA LEU A 156 -12.93 6.00 -29.98
C LEU A 156 -12.11 4.74 -30.26
N SER A 157 -10.79 4.87 -30.11
CA SER A 157 -9.90 3.71 -30.00
C SER A 157 -10.10 3.00 -28.66
N GLY A 158 -9.61 1.75 -28.52
CA GLY A 158 -9.66 1.07 -27.24
C GLY A 158 -8.74 1.74 -26.22
N PHE A 159 -9.16 1.82 -24.96
CA PHE A 159 -8.40 2.46 -23.89
C PHE A 159 -8.66 1.74 -22.56
N GLU A 160 -7.87 2.07 -21.54
CA GLU A 160 -8.05 1.57 -20.18
C GLU A 160 -8.50 2.68 -19.26
N MET A 161 -9.42 2.40 -18.33
CA MET A 161 -9.91 3.35 -17.34
C MET A 161 -9.91 2.72 -15.95
N SER A 162 -9.62 3.51 -14.91
CA SER A 162 -9.74 3.03 -13.53
C SER A 162 -11.16 2.57 -13.25
N ARG A 163 -11.30 1.40 -12.64
CA ARG A 163 -12.61 0.80 -12.33
C ARG A 163 -13.43 1.65 -11.37
N THR A 164 -12.76 2.35 -10.46
CA THR A 164 -13.34 3.24 -9.46
C THR A 164 -12.73 4.63 -9.62
N GLU A 165 -13.29 5.62 -8.93
CA GLU A 165 -12.54 6.85 -8.70
C GLU A 165 -11.23 6.56 -7.96
N ILE A 166 -10.27 7.48 -8.10
CA ILE A 166 -9.00 7.41 -7.39
C ILE A 166 -9.27 7.62 -5.90
N THR A 167 -8.85 6.66 -5.08
CA THR A 167 -9.06 6.73 -3.62
C THR A 167 -8.11 7.72 -2.95
N GLN A 168 -8.51 8.21 -1.77
CA GLN A 168 -7.66 9.05 -0.92
C GLN A 168 -6.33 8.39 -0.60
N GLN A 169 -6.35 7.07 -0.36
CA GLN A 169 -5.12 6.31 -0.13
C GLN A 169 -4.18 6.36 -1.34
N LEU A 170 -4.68 5.99 -2.53
CA LEU A 170 -3.85 5.93 -3.73
C LEU A 170 -3.28 7.32 -4.04
N TYR A 171 -4.11 8.35 -3.93
CA TYR A 171 -3.69 9.73 -4.12
C TYR A 171 -2.59 10.13 -3.14
N LYS A 172 -2.79 9.90 -1.84
CA LYS A 172 -1.80 10.21 -0.79
C LYS A 172 -0.49 9.46 -0.99
N THR A 173 -0.54 8.19 -1.39
CA THR A 173 0.66 7.40 -1.66
C THR A 173 1.47 7.94 -2.83
N VAL A 174 0.81 8.44 -3.89
CA VAL A 174 1.46 8.99 -5.08
C VAL A 174 1.93 10.44 -4.88
N MET A 175 1.13 11.26 -4.18
CA MET A 175 1.32 12.70 -4.06
C MET A 175 1.94 13.14 -2.73
N GLY A 176 1.98 12.26 -1.73
CA GLY A 176 2.50 12.52 -0.39
C GLY A 176 1.54 13.26 0.55
N SER A 177 0.34 13.62 0.09
CA SER A 177 -0.67 14.33 0.89
C SER A 177 -2.10 13.95 0.48
N ASN A 178 -3.06 14.13 1.40
CA ASN A 178 -4.49 13.95 1.15
C ASN A 178 -5.21 15.29 1.33
N PRO A 179 -5.73 15.92 0.26
CA PRO A 179 -6.42 17.20 0.34
C PRO A 179 -7.90 17.07 0.72
N SER A 180 -8.42 15.86 0.84
CA SER A 180 -9.86 15.61 1.08
C SER A 180 -10.34 16.22 2.39
N LEU A 181 -11.53 16.78 2.38
CA LEU A 181 -12.32 17.19 3.53
C LEU A 181 -12.94 15.98 4.26
N PHE A 182 -13.35 14.96 3.52
CA PHE A 182 -14.04 13.78 4.05
C PHE A 182 -13.08 12.63 4.33
N THR A 183 -12.41 12.64 5.49
CA THR A 183 -11.29 11.73 5.78
C THR A 183 -11.60 10.58 6.75
N TRP A 184 -12.87 10.24 6.96
CA TRP A 184 -13.24 9.19 7.91
C TRP A 184 -12.96 7.77 7.40
N ASP A 185 -12.72 7.62 6.09
CA ASP A 185 -12.36 6.36 5.45
C ASP A 185 -11.42 6.66 4.27
N ILE A 186 -10.25 6.00 4.25
CA ILE A 186 -9.17 6.25 3.30
C ILE A 186 -9.42 5.59 1.93
N ASP A 187 -10.38 4.67 1.87
CA ASP A 187 -10.79 4.01 0.63
C ASP A 187 -11.86 4.82 -0.14
N LEU A 188 -12.32 5.95 0.41
CA LEU A 188 -13.19 6.89 -0.30
C LEU A 188 -12.48 7.56 -1.49
N PRO A 189 -13.23 8.06 -2.49
CA PRO A 189 -12.68 8.92 -3.53
C PRO A 189 -11.94 10.12 -2.95
N VAL A 190 -10.80 10.46 -3.54
CA VAL A 190 -10.12 11.73 -3.24
C VAL A 190 -10.95 12.90 -3.78
N GLU A 191 -11.15 13.92 -2.96
CA GLU A 191 -11.82 15.15 -3.35
C GLU A 191 -11.03 16.38 -2.92
N SER A 192 -11.53 17.58 -3.23
CA SER A 192 -10.81 18.85 -3.05
C SER A 192 -9.49 18.93 -3.83
N VAL A 193 -9.43 18.25 -4.98
CA VAL A 193 -8.33 18.29 -5.95
C VAL A 193 -8.67 19.23 -7.11
N SER A 194 -7.73 20.09 -7.51
CA SER A 194 -7.91 20.85 -8.75
C SER A 194 -7.60 19.97 -9.98
N TRP A 195 -8.00 20.42 -11.16
CA TRP A 195 -7.63 19.76 -12.41
C TRP A 195 -6.11 19.63 -12.58
N TYR A 196 -5.35 20.67 -12.21
CA TYR A 196 -3.88 20.65 -12.26
C TYR A 196 -3.28 19.60 -11.32
N ASP A 197 -3.90 19.37 -10.17
CA ASP A 197 -3.45 18.38 -9.21
C ASP A 197 -3.75 16.97 -9.70
N ALA A 198 -4.90 16.77 -10.34
CA ALA A 198 -5.25 15.51 -10.98
C ALA A 198 -4.30 15.16 -12.14
N VAL A 199 -3.93 16.15 -12.97
CA VAL A 199 -2.92 16.00 -14.02
C VAL A 199 -1.55 15.64 -13.46
N ARG A 200 -1.12 16.32 -12.39
CA ARG A 200 0.14 15.98 -11.69
C ARG A 200 0.10 14.59 -11.09
N PHE A 201 -1.04 14.18 -10.53
CA PHE A 201 -1.24 12.80 -10.06
C PHE A 201 -1.05 11.79 -11.20
N CYS A 202 -1.65 12.01 -12.37
CA CYS A 202 -1.47 11.15 -13.54
C CYS A 202 0.01 11.02 -13.95
N ASN A 203 0.74 12.14 -14.03
CA ASN A 203 2.17 12.11 -14.33
C ASN A 203 2.98 11.40 -13.24
N ASN A 204 2.72 11.65 -11.96
CA ASN A 204 3.44 11.03 -10.86
C ASN A 204 3.17 9.52 -10.76
N LEU A 205 1.92 9.10 -10.98
CA LEU A 205 1.57 7.70 -11.07
C LEU A 205 2.30 7.03 -12.24
N SER A 206 2.39 7.70 -13.40
CA SER A 206 3.15 7.23 -14.56
C SER A 206 4.63 7.04 -14.21
N LYS A 207 5.26 8.02 -13.55
CA LYS A 207 6.65 7.91 -13.07
C LYS A 207 6.86 6.71 -12.14
N VAL A 208 5.99 6.56 -11.15
CA VAL A 208 6.07 5.46 -10.15
C VAL A 208 5.91 4.09 -10.82
N LYS A 209 5.10 4.00 -11.88
CA LYS A 209 4.85 2.77 -12.63
C LYS A 209 5.81 2.55 -13.81
N GLY A 210 6.69 3.51 -14.10
CA GLY A 210 7.67 3.42 -15.19
C GLY A 210 7.09 3.69 -16.59
N TYR A 211 6.02 4.45 -16.71
CA TYR A 211 5.41 4.87 -17.99
C TYR A 211 5.85 6.28 -18.40
N ASP A 212 5.64 6.61 -19.68
CA ASP A 212 5.85 7.96 -20.21
C ASP A 212 4.87 8.97 -19.58
N LEU A 213 5.25 10.26 -19.55
CA LEU A 213 4.38 11.32 -19.04
C LEU A 213 3.45 11.81 -20.16
N CYS A 214 2.15 11.72 -19.95
CA CYS A 214 1.16 12.23 -20.91
C CYS A 214 1.12 13.77 -20.91
N TYR A 215 1.31 14.42 -19.75
CA TYR A 215 1.15 15.87 -19.66
C TYR A 215 2.48 16.61 -19.59
N ASN A 216 2.57 17.74 -20.30
CA ASN A 216 3.59 18.74 -20.07
C ASN A 216 3.15 19.68 -18.93
N GLU A 217 3.79 19.65 -17.77
CA GLU A 217 3.39 20.46 -16.60
C GLU A 217 3.72 21.96 -16.73
N THR A 218 4.28 22.41 -17.85
CA THR A 218 4.48 23.83 -18.18
C THR A 218 3.38 24.36 -19.10
N THR A 219 2.99 23.60 -20.13
CA THR A 219 1.95 23.98 -21.11
C THR A 219 0.58 23.42 -20.78
N TRP A 220 0.51 22.41 -19.91
CA TRP A 220 -0.67 21.61 -19.56
C TRP A 220 -1.26 20.78 -20.72
N GLU A 221 -0.54 20.67 -21.83
CA GLU A 221 -0.95 19.87 -22.98
C GLU A 221 -0.77 18.38 -22.71
N CYS A 222 -1.71 17.59 -23.19
CA CYS A 222 -1.69 16.13 -23.13
C CYS A 222 -1.23 15.56 -24.47
N ASP A 223 -0.17 14.76 -24.47
CA ASP A 223 0.28 13.95 -25.59
C ASP A 223 -0.37 12.56 -25.54
N PHE A 224 -1.42 12.38 -26.34
CA PHE A 224 -2.18 11.14 -26.43
C PHE A 224 -1.41 9.98 -27.07
N SER A 225 -0.20 10.20 -27.60
CA SER A 225 0.67 9.12 -28.09
C SER A 225 1.44 8.39 -26.99
N LYS A 226 1.42 8.92 -25.76
CA LYS A 226 2.10 8.34 -24.60
C LYS A 226 1.30 7.21 -23.98
N ASN A 227 2.01 6.27 -23.37
CA ASN A 227 1.45 5.10 -22.69
C ASN A 227 1.20 5.33 -21.19
N GLY A 228 1.33 6.58 -20.72
CA GLY A 228 1.11 6.93 -19.32
C GLY A 228 -0.35 7.08 -18.94
N PHE A 229 -0.56 7.35 -17.66
CA PHE A 229 -1.86 7.71 -17.13
C PHE A 229 -2.21 9.14 -17.53
N ARG A 230 -3.50 9.37 -17.81
CA ARG A 230 -4.08 10.69 -18.03
C ARG A 230 -5.52 10.72 -17.56
N LEU A 231 -6.12 11.90 -17.58
CA LEU A 231 -7.57 12.03 -17.44
C LEU A 231 -8.25 11.51 -18.71
N PRO A 232 -9.43 10.89 -18.61
CA PRO A 232 -10.22 10.59 -19.79
C PRO A 232 -10.66 11.90 -20.47
N THR A 233 -10.81 11.86 -21.78
CA THR A 233 -11.60 12.88 -22.49
C THR A 233 -13.06 12.77 -22.08
N GLU A 234 -13.83 13.84 -22.30
CA GLU A 234 -15.28 13.81 -22.06
C GLU A 234 -15.96 12.68 -22.84
N ALA A 235 -15.57 12.48 -24.11
CA ALA A 235 -16.07 11.39 -24.94
C ALA A 235 -15.74 10.00 -24.39
N GLU A 236 -14.50 9.77 -23.93
CA GLU A 236 -14.11 8.50 -23.30
C GLU A 236 -14.88 8.24 -22.02
N TRP A 237 -15.08 9.28 -21.19
CA TRP A 237 -15.84 9.17 -19.96
C TRP A 237 -17.31 8.85 -20.22
N GLU A 238 -17.97 9.55 -21.15
CA GLU A 238 -19.37 9.29 -21.49
C GLU A 238 -19.55 7.92 -22.15
N TYR A 239 -18.64 7.51 -23.04
CA TYR A 239 -18.67 6.18 -23.67
C TYR A 239 -18.57 5.06 -22.61
N ALA A 240 -17.65 5.21 -21.66
CA ALA A 240 -17.50 4.29 -20.54
C ALA A 240 -18.74 4.24 -19.65
N CYS A 241 -19.30 5.42 -19.31
CA CYS A 241 -20.48 5.55 -18.47
C CYS A 241 -21.73 4.93 -19.10
N ARG A 242 -21.94 5.14 -20.40
CA ARG A 242 -23.07 4.57 -21.14
C ARG A 242 -22.97 3.05 -21.27
N ALA A 243 -21.77 2.49 -21.39
CA ALA A 243 -21.55 1.05 -21.54
C ALA A 243 -22.45 0.40 -22.62
N GLY A 244 -22.70 1.14 -23.72
CA GLY A 244 -23.55 0.72 -24.83
C GLY A 244 -25.05 1.03 -24.69
N THR A 245 -25.50 1.61 -23.57
CA THR A 245 -26.89 2.05 -23.40
C THR A 245 -27.13 3.43 -24.01
N THR A 246 -28.39 3.67 -24.39
CA THR A 246 -28.88 4.99 -24.85
C THR A 246 -29.86 5.60 -23.85
N THR A 247 -29.94 5.04 -22.64
CA THR A 247 -30.87 5.46 -21.59
C THR A 247 -30.35 6.69 -20.87
N LYS A 248 -31.22 7.33 -20.09
CA LYS A 248 -30.88 8.55 -19.34
C LYS A 248 -29.78 8.32 -18.30
N TYR A 249 -29.75 7.16 -17.67
CA TYR A 249 -28.69 6.74 -16.74
C TYR A 249 -28.09 5.41 -17.19
N ALA A 250 -26.90 5.09 -16.71
CA ALA A 250 -26.27 3.77 -16.94
C ALA A 250 -27.15 2.61 -16.43
N SER A 251 -27.99 2.86 -15.42
CA SER A 251 -28.95 1.90 -14.85
C SER A 251 -30.31 1.85 -15.57
N GLY A 252 -30.51 2.59 -16.66
CA GLY A 252 -31.79 2.73 -17.35
C GLY A 252 -32.43 4.11 -17.20
N ASP A 253 -33.71 4.24 -17.54
CA ASP A 253 -34.42 5.54 -17.53
C ASP A 253 -35.07 5.88 -16.19
N ASN A 254 -35.16 4.91 -15.29
CA ASN A 254 -35.84 5.08 -14.00
C ASN A 254 -34.88 5.68 -12.96
N TYR A 255 -35.29 6.80 -12.37
CA TYR A 255 -34.55 7.44 -11.29
C TYR A 255 -34.35 6.54 -10.05
N ASN A 256 -35.31 5.65 -9.74
CA ASN A 256 -35.15 4.73 -8.61
C ASN A 256 -34.07 3.67 -8.85
N ASP A 257 -33.74 3.37 -10.11
CA ASP A 257 -32.64 2.45 -10.43
C ASP A 257 -31.28 3.16 -10.34
N LEU A 258 -31.22 4.48 -10.59
CA LEU A 258 -30.02 5.29 -10.36
C LEU A 258 -29.60 5.25 -8.89
N LEU A 259 -30.55 5.32 -7.96
CA LEU A 259 -30.27 5.26 -6.51
C LEU A 259 -29.65 3.93 -6.04
N LYS A 260 -29.63 2.89 -6.88
CA LYS A 260 -28.97 1.61 -6.58
C LYS A 260 -27.49 1.61 -6.95
N ILE A 261 -27.06 2.56 -7.78
CA ILE A 261 -25.70 2.61 -8.35
C ILE A 261 -24.99 3.96 -8.14
N GLY A 262 -25.68 4.95 -7.54
CA GLY A 262 -25.15 6.26 -7.21
C GLY A 262 -25.49 6.65 -5.76
N TRP A 263 -24.75 7.60 -5.22
CA TRP A 263 -24.85 8.08 -3.84
C TRP A 263 -25.52 9.46 -3.77
#